data_AF-A0A6B3HKA8-F1
#
_entry.id   AF-A0A6B3HKA8-F1
#
_cell.length_a   1.000
_cell.length_b   1.000
_cell.length_c   1.000
_cell.angle_alpha   90.00
_cell.angle_beta   90.00
_cell.angle_gamma   90.00
#
_symmetry.space_group_name_H-M   'P 1'
#
loop_
_entity.id
_entity.type
_entity.pdbx_description
1 polymer ?
#
loop_
_entity_poly.entity_id
_entity_poly.type
_entity_poly.pdbx_seq_one_letter_code
_entity_poly.pdbx_strand_id
1 'polypeptide(L)'
;AAGLIPAEDAEMLDEAWVLATRVRNAVMLVRGRPGDTFPSDPREMTAVGRYLGYGPGHVGDMLDDYRRITRRARAVVEERFYGAAT
;
A
#
# COMPACT_ATOMS: atom_id res chain seq x y z
N ALA A 1 2.75 -3.31 -25.13
CA ALA A 1 3.32 -2.34 -24.16
C ALA A 1 4.62 -1.76 -24.72
N ALA A 2 5.07 -0.60 -24.23
CA ALA A 2 6.20 0.16 -24.78
C ALA A 2 7.61 -0.28 -24.30
N GLY A 3 7.71 -1.26 -23.39
CA GLY A 3 8.99 -1.86 -22.99
C GLY A 3 9.93 -0.98 -22.15
N LEU A 4 9.39 0.03 -21.44
CA LEU A 4 10.19 1.00 -20.69
C LEU A 4 10.78 0.45 -19.37
N ILE A 5 10.12 -0.53 -18.78
CA ILE A 5 10.55 -1.27 -17.58
C ILE A 5 10.19 -2.76 -17.77
N PRO A 6 10.86 -3.69 -17.06
CA PRO A 6 10.45 -5.08 -17.03
C PRO A 6 9.00 -5.25 -16.58
N ALA A 7 8.33 -6.27 -17.11
CA ALA A 7 6.93 -6.53 -16.78
C ALA A 7 6.74 -6.78 -15.27
N GLU A 8 7.64 -7.50 -14.64
CA GLU A 8 7.60 -7.79 -13.20
C GLU A 8 7.65 -6.51 -12.35
N ASP A 9 8.53 -5.57 -12.71
CA ASP A 9 8.60 -4.25 -12.05
C ASP A 9 7.31 -3.47 -12.22
N ALA A 10 6.72 -3.50 -13.42
CA ALA A 10 5.44 -2.85 -13.69
C ALA A 10 4.31 -3.44 -12.83
N GLU A 11 4.27 -4.76 -12.69
CA GLU A 11 3.29 -5.46 -11.85
C GLU A 11 3.45 -5.10 -10.37
N MET A 12 4.68 -5.06 -9.85
CA MET A 12 4.94 -4.64 -8.46
C MET A 12 4.51 -3.20 -8.19
N LEU A 13 4.77 -2.29 -9.14
CA LEU A 13 4.36 -0.89 -9.02
C LEU A 13 2.83 -0.74 -9.10
N ASP A 14 2.17 -1.48 -9.99
CA ASP A 14 0.71 -1.47 -10.12
C ASP A 14 0.03 -2.02 -8.86
N GLU A 15 0.49 -3.15 -8.34
CA GLU A 15 -0.01 -3.74 -7.10
C GLU A 15 0.09 -2.74 -5.94
N ALA A 16 1.24 -2.08 -5.79
CA ALA A 16 1.45 -1.08 -4.75
C ALA A 16 0.58 0.17 -4.95
N TRP A 17 0.41 0.63 -6.19
CA TRP A 17 -0.43 1.78 -6.52
C TRP A 17 -1.91 1.53 -6.17
N VAL A 18 -2.43 0.38 -6.60
CA VAL A 18 -3.81 -0.03 -6.31
C VAL A 18 -4.01 -0.18 -4.81
N LEU A 19 -3.09 -0.84 -4.10
CA LEU A 19 -3.17 -1.01 -2.66
C LEU A 19 -3.16 0.33 -1.91
N ALA A 20 -2.20 1.21 -2.21
CA ALA A 20 -2.09 2.52 -1.56
C ALA A 20 -3.32 3.40 -1.84
N THR A 21 -3.90 3.30 -3.03
CA THR A 21 -5.14 3.99 -3.39
C THR A 21 -6.32 3.44 -2.59
N ARG A 22 -6.45 2.11 -2.46
CA ARG A 22 -7.49 1.49 -1.63
C ARG A 22 -7.37 1.90 -0.16
N VAL A 23 -6.15 1.98 0.37
CA VAL A 23 -5.89 2.46 1.75
C VAL A 23 -6.34 3.91 1.93
N ARG A 24 -5.93 4.84 1.05
CA ARG A 24 -6.36 6.25 1.12
C ARG A 24 -7.88 6.39 1.04
N ASN A 25 -8.54 5.60 0.19
CA ASN A 25 -10.00 5.57 0.09
C ASN A 25 -10.65 5.03 1.38
N ALA A 26 -10.10 3.97 1.96
CA ALA A 26 -10.57 3.42 3.23
C ALA A 26 -10.46 4.45 4.37
N VAL A 27 -9.32 5.16 4.44
CA VAL A 27 -9.12 6.23 5.42
C VAL A 27 -10.14 7.35 5.24
N MET A 28 -10.38 7.81 4.00
CA MET A 28 -11.41 8.80 3.71
C MET A 28 -12.79 8.35 4.19
N LEU A 29 -13.20 7.11 3.88
CA LEU A 29 -14.52 6.59 4.22
C LEU A 29 -14.71 6.39 5.73
N VAL A 30 -13.68 5.92 6.44
CA VAL A 30 -13.73 5.71 7.89
C VAL A 30 -13.73 7.02 8.67
N ARG A 31 -12.94 8.01 8.21
CA ARG A 31 -12.71 9.25 8.98
C ARG A 31 -13.54 10.44 8.51
N GLY A 32 -14.16 10.35 7.33
CA GLY A 32 -14.85 11.46 6.69
C GLY A 32 -13.93 12.59 6.20
N ARG A 33 -12.61 12.34 6.13
CA ARG A 33 -11.60 13.32 5.69
C ARG A 33 -10.39 12.63 5.07
N PRO A 34 -9.70 13.28 4.12
CA PRO A 34 -8.51 12.69 3.50
C PRO A 34 -7.37 12.54 4.51
N GLY A 35 -6.50 11.56 4.26
CA GLY A 35 -5.29 11.32 5.02
C GLY A 35 -4.33 10.39 4.28
N ASP A 36 -3.06 10.72 4.32
CA ASP A 36 -1.98 9.98 3.66
C ASP A 36 -1.22 9.06 4.63
N THR A 37 -1.71 8.95 5.86
CA THR A 37 -1.17 8.06 6.89
C THR A 37 -2.29 7.21 7.48
N PHE A 38 -1.91 6.04 7.99
CA PHE A 38 -2.86 5.21 8.73
C PHE A 38 -3.35 5.94 10.00
N PRO A 39 -4.59 5.71 10.44
CA PRO A 39 -5.12 6.28 11.67
C PRO A 39 -4.34 5.82 12.91
N SER A 40 -4.12 6.70 13.89
CA SER A 40 -3.54 6.30 15.18
C SER A 40 -4.57 5.71 16.15
N ASP A 41 -5.87 6.02 15.95
CA ASP A 41 -6.95 5.46 16.76
C ASP A 41 -7.17 3.96 16.41
N PRO A 42 -7.14 3.04 17.40
CA PRO A 42 -7.29 1.61 17.13
C PRO A 42 -8.63 1.20 16.54
N ARG A 43 -9.71 1.93 16.83
CA ARG A 43 -11.05 1.66 16.27
C ARG A 43 -11.11 2.11 14.82
N GLU A 44 -10.58 3.28 14.50
CA GLU A 44 -10.44 3.75 13.10
C GLU A 44 -9.58 2.77 12.29
N MET A 45 -8.43 2.34 12.83
CA MET A 45 -7.56 1.36 12.19
C MET A 45 -8.27 0.02 11.93
N THR A 46 -9.03 -0.47 12.91
CA THR A 46 -9.82 -1.72 12.75
C THR A 46 -10.88 -1.57 11.66
N ALA A 47 -11.54 -0.41 11.57
CA ALA A 47 -12.52 -0.14 10.53
C ALA A 47 -11.88 -0.08 9.12
N VAL A 48 -10.68 0.51 9.01
CA VAL A 48 -9.88 0.49 7.76
C VAL A 48 -9.54 -0.94 7.36
N GLY A 49 -9.06 -1.77 8.28
CA GLY A 49 -8.77 -3.18 8.03
C GLY A 49 -9.98 -3.94 7.51
N ARG A 50 -11.16 -3.77 8.15
CA ARG A 50 -12.41 -4.39 7.70
C ARG A 50 -12.81 -3.96 6.30
N TYR A 51 -12.71 -2.66 5.98
CA TYR A 51 -13.01 -2.17 4.63
C TYR A 51 -12.09 -2.78 3.57
N LEU A 52 -10.83 -3.04 3.93
CA LEU A 52 -9.85 -3.66 3.04
C LEU A 52 -9.98 -5.18 2.94
N GLY A 53 -10.92 -5.79 3.66
CA GLY A 53 -11.19 -7.23 3.63
C GLY A 53 -10.53 -8.04 4.75
N TYR A 54 -9.85 -7.37 5.69
CA TYR A 54 -9.21 -8.03 6.82
C TYR A 54 -10.21 -8.19 7.97
N GLY A 55 -10.42 -9.44 8.40
CA GLY A 55 -11.34 -9.77 9.48
C GLY A 55 -10.93 -9.16 10.83
N PRO A 56 -11.80 -9.24 11.85
CA PRO A 56 -11.46 -8.83 13.21
C PRO A 56 -10.17 -9.50 13.69
N GLY A 57 -9.25 -8.71 14.27
CA GLY A 57 -7.95 -9.22 14.75
C GLY A 57 -6.83 -9.25 13.69
N HIS A 58 -7.14 -9.04 12.41
CA HIS A 58 -6.17 -9.14 11.30
C HIS A 58 -5.61 -7.79 10.82
N VAL A 59 -5.67 -6.76 11.67
CA VAL A 59 -5.07 -5.45 11.37
C VAL A 59 -3.55 -5.54 11.22
N GLY A 60 -2.90 -6.43 11.99
CA GLY A 60 -1.47 -6.70 11.85
C GLY A 60 -1.12 -7.20 10.45
N ASP A 61 -1.86 -8.21 9.98
CA ASP A 61 -1.69 -8.80 8.65
C ASP A 61 -1.86 -7.74 7.54
N MET A 62 -2.87 -6.86 7.68
CA MET A 62 -3.07 -5.73 6.76
C MET A 62 -1.84 -4.82 6.69
N LEU A 63 -1.29 -4.45 7.84
CA LEU A 63 -0.13 -3.57 7.92
C LEU A 63 1.12 -4.25 7.34
N ASP A 64 1.27 -5.55 7.55
CA ASP A 64 2.41 -6.31 7.07
C ASP A 64 2.36 -6.52 5.56
N ASP A 65 1.18 -6.80 5.00
CA ASP A 65 0.94 -6.86 3.57
C ASP A 65 1.22 -5.50 2.90
N TYR A 66 0.69 -4.41 3.48
CA TYR A 66 0.97 -3.05 3.03
C TYR A 66 2.47 -2.75 3.00
N ARG A 67 3.17 -3.04 4.10
CA ARG A 67 4.61 -2.82 4.20
C ARG A 67 5.41 -3.69 3.23
N ARG A 68 5.01 -4.95 3.04
CA ARG A 68 5.68 -5.89 2.13
C ARG A 68 5.59 -5.39 0.68
N ILE A 69 4.39 -5.05 0.23
CA ILE A 69 4.13 -4.60 -1.15
C ILE A 69 4.81 -3.26 -1.42
N THR A 70 4.67 -2.29 -0.50
CA THR A 70 5.31 -0.96 -0.67
C THR A 70 6.83 -1.00 -0.61
N ARG A 71 7.44 -1.90 0.18
CA ARG A 71 8.90 -2.11 0.15
C ARG A 71 9.42 -2.63 -1.19
N ARG A 72 8.70 -3.57 -1.81
CA ARG A 72 9.07 -4.09 -3.14
C ARG A 72 9.00 -3.00 -4.20
N ALA A 73 7.90 -2.24 -4.23
CA ALA A 73 7.75 -1.10 -5.11
C ALA A 73 8.86 -0.04 -4.89
N ARG A 74 9.25 0.20 -3.62
CA ARG A 74 10.37 1.09 -3.32
C ARG A 74 11.68 0.57 -3.91
N ALA A 75 11.99 -0.73 -3.79
CA ALA A 75 13.20 -1.30 -4.39
C ALA A 75 13.25 -1.09 -5.92
N VAL A 76 12.11 -1.27 -6.61
CA VAL A 76 11.99 -0.98 -8.05
C VAL A 76 12.28 0.50 -8.33
N VAL A 77 11.70 1.43 -7.57
CA VAL A 77 11.96 2.87 -7.75
C VAL A 77 13.43 3.21 -7.51
N GLU A 78 14.04 2.64 -6.46
CA GLU A 78 15.44 2.88 -6.15
C GLU A 78 16.38 2.40 -7.27
N GLU A 79 16.13 1.21 -7.82
CA GLU A 79 16.89 0.69 -8.95
C GLU A 79 16.69 1.55 -10.21
N ARG A 80 15.44 1.89 -10.55
CA ARG A 80 15.12 2.57 -11.82
C ARG A 80 15.52 4.04 -11.86
N PHE A 81 15.49 4.73 -10.72
CA PHE A 81 15.76 6.16 -10.67
C PHE A 81 17.14 6.50 -10.10
N TYR A 82 17.71 5.62 -9.27
CA TYR A 82 18.97 5.90 -8.58
C TYR A 82 20.06 4.85 -8.80
N GLY A 83 19.77 3.76 -9.54
CA GLY A 83 20.76 2.72 -9.88
C GLY A 83 21.30 1.98 -8.66
N ALA A 84 20.47 1.83 -7.64
CA ALA A 84 20.91 1.45 -6.30
C ALA A 84 21.33 -0.03 -6.20
N ALA A 85 22.65 -0.27 -6.21
CA ALA A 85 23.23 -1.28 -5.33
C ALA A 85 23.12 -0.73 -3.89
N THR A 86 22.18 -1.28 -3.11
CA THR A 86 22.24 -1.15 -1.64
C THR A 86 23.29 -2.09 -1.09
#